data_AF-A0A5C3MEJ3-F1
#
_entry.id   AF-A0A5C3MEJ3-F1
#
_cell.length_a   1.000
_cell.length_b   1.000
_cell.length_c   1.000
_cell.angle_alpha   90.00
_cell.angle_beta   90.00
_cell.angle_gamma   90.00
#
_symmetry.space_group_name_H-M   'P 1'
#
loop_
_entity.id
_entity.type
_entity.pdbx_description
1 polymer ?
#
loop_
_entity_poly.entity_id
_entity_poly.type
_entity_poly.pdbx_seq_one_letter_code
_entity_poly.pdbx_strand_id
1 'polypeptide(L)'
;MSPRSPSPSSTDGKDYSQELQDFVADLAQLPERESVASEIEVLQSIYGDDAVRIWHPPAKETNHRPHNGNNDDETVRYEVLLSLPSPHEDISVRVLVSLPPTYPASTPPQLQLLSRYIGAFGADANLFGSILRTYISINGVEWSSDSVCVFDGLQNVLERCTGWYEEKLSAEKAGELLREDEREDAIHTRTSSTPTTKAQDSDDENLPSSHESKTPPSAIPAGIVIHTAEPITDRKSAFVGRACQISNPSEVPLILSHLMSDRRIARAAHPIINAWRCQVGALIHQDNDDDGETAAGGRLAHLLQILEVNNVLVIVTRYFGGVHLGPDRFKHINQAARNALELGGFLDAADTKKNTGRGKKH
;
A
#
# COMPACT_ATOMS: atom_id res chain seq x y z
N MET A 1 38.60 17.01 24.21
CA MET A 1 38.20 17.68 22.96
C MET A 1 37.09 16.87 22.35
N SER A 2 35.85 17.27 22.59
CA SER A 2 34.65 16.63 22.04
C SER A 2 34.11 17.51 20.91
N PRO A 3 33.71 16.97 19.75
CA PRO A 3 33.25 17.78 18.64
C PRO A 3 31.89 18.38 18.99
N ARG A 4 31.79 19.71 18.86
CA ARG A 4 30.51 20.42 18.91
C ARG A 4 29.68 19.99 17.71
N SER A 5 28.47 19.51 17.97
CA SER A 5 27.41 19.34 17.00
C SER A 5 27.15 20.68 16.28
N PRO A 6 27.07 20.73 14.95
CA PRO A 6 26.67 21.95 14.26
C PRO A 6 25.17 22.16 14.52
N SER A 7 24.85 23.27 15.18
CA SER A 7 23.51 23.84 15.21
C SER A 7 23.03 24.10 13.78
N PRO A 8 21.76 23.80 13.45
CA PRO A 8 21.23 24.03 12.11
C PRO A 8 21.28 25.53 11.83
N SER A 9 22.03 25.89 10.80
CA SER A 9 22.11 27.25 10.27
C SER A 9 20.74 27.65 9.73
N SER A 10 20.17 28.71 10.31
CA SER A 10 19.03 29.47 9.79
C SER A 10 19.32 29.95 8.37
N THR A 11 18.74 29.29 7.38
CA THR A 11 18.74 29.74 5.98
C THR A 11 17.50 30.60 5.71
N ASP A 12 17.72 31.86 5.31
CA ASP A 12 16.80 32.83 4.70
C ASP A 12 15.39 32.96 5.31
N GLY A 13 15.25 33.87 6.28
CA GLY A 13 13.98 34.29 6.87
C GLY A 13 13.15 35.18 5.93
N LYS A 14 12.52 34.60 4.91
CA LYS A 14 11.25 35.13 4.41
C LYS A 14 10.15 34.69 5.36
N ASP A 15 9.44 35.64 5.95
CA ASP A 15 8.29 35.36 6.80
C ASP A 15 7.10 34.97 5.93
N TYR A 16 7.09 33.70 5.49
CA TYR A 16 6.05 33.14 4.63
C TYR A 16 4.66 33.23 5.26
N SER A 17 4.59 33.20 6.60
CA SER A 17 3.33 33.33 7.34
C SER A 17 2.76 34.74 7.17
N GLN A 18 3.58 35.77 7.33
CA GLN A 18 3.14 37.15 7.11
C GLN A 18 2.73 37.41 5.66
N GLU A 19 3.51 36.92 4.69
CA GLU A 19 3.19 37.05 3.25
C GLU A 19 1.85 36.39 2.90
N LEU A 20 1.57 35.21 3.49
CA LEU A 20 0.29 34.53 3.31
C LEU A 20 -0.86 35.29 3.98
N GLN A 21 -0.66 35.81 5.18
CA GLN A 21 -1.68 36.59 5.90
C GLN A 21 -2.09 37.85 5.12
N ASP A 22 -1.11 38.60 4.60
CA ASP A 22 -1.36 39.80 3.80
C ASP A 22 -2.13 39.42 2.52
N PHE A 23 -1.73 38.33 1.86
CA PHE A 23 -2.41 37.83 0.67
C PHE A 23 -3.86 37.39 0.93
N VAL A 24 -4.11 36.69 2.04
CA VAL A 24 -5.45 36.26 2.45
C VAL A 24 -6.32 37.47 2.80
N ALA A 25 -5.76 38.47 3.48
CA ALA A 25 -6.46 39.71 3.82
C ALA A 25 -6.87 40.52 2.57
N ASP A 26 -6.05 40.52 1.53
CA ASP A 26 -6.37 41.12 0.23
C ASP A 26 -7.46 40.33 -0.51
N LEU A 27 -7.40 38.99 -0.50
CA LEU A 27 -8.45 38.15 -1.08
C LEU A 27 -9.80 38.32 -0.36
N ALA A 28 -9.80 38.44 0.97
CA ALA A 28 -11.03 38.60 1.76
C ALA A 28 -11.77 39.91 1.47
N GLN A 29 -11.11 40.93 0.90
CA GLN A 29 -11.74 42.18 0.49
C GLN A 29 -12.59 42.04 -0.79
N LEU A 30 -12.41 40.94 -1.54
CA LEU A 30 -13.16 40.63 -2.76
C LEU A 30 -14.33 39.68 -2.41
N PRO A 31 -15.60 40.12 -2.53
CA PRO A 31 -16.76 39.30 -2.14
C PRO A 31 -16.81 37.92 -2.81
N GLU A 32 -16.37 37.83 -4.06
CA GLU A 32 -16.31 36.58 -4.82
C GLU A 32 -15.17 35.65 -4.40
N ARG A 33 -14.22 36.11 -3.57
CA ARG A 33 -13.08 35.33 -3.05
C ARG A 33 -13.10 35.14 -1.54
N GLU A 34 -14.09 35.66 -0.83
CA GLU A 34 -14.22 35.52 0.63
C GLU A 34 -14.19 34.05 1.08
N SER A 35 -14.89 33.17 0.37
CA SER A 35 -14.90 31.73 0.63
C SER A 35 -13.54 31.07 0.35
N VAL A 36 -12.80 31.57 -0.63
CA VAL A 36 -11.44 31.10 -0.96
C VAL A 36 -10.44 31.52 0.11
N ALA A 37 -10.51 32.78 0.58
CA ALA A 37 -9.69 33.27 1.68
C ALA A 37 -9.90 32.43 2.94
N SER A 38 -11.17 32.20 3.30
CA SER A 38 -11.56 31.35 4.43
C SER A 38 -11.05 29.91 4.29
N GLU A 39 -11.11 29.33 3.08
CA GLU A 39 -10.58 28.00 2.83
C GLU A 39 -9.06 27.94 3.06
N ILE A 40 -8.30 28.94 2.61
CA ILE A 40 -6.84 28.99 2.80
C ILE A 40 -6.47 29.09 4.29
N GLU A 41 -7.18 29.89 5.08
CA GLU A 41 -6.97 30.00 6.54
C GLU A 41 -7.22 28.66 7.26
N VAL A 42 -8.28 27.94 6.85
CA VAL A 42 -8.57 26.61 7.37
C VAL A 42 -7.44 25.63 7.02
N LEU A 43 -6.91 25.66 5.79
CA LEU A 43 -5.78 24.83 5.40
C LEU A 43 -4.53 25.14 6.24
N GLN A 44 -4.23 26.42 6.49
CA GLN A 44 -3.12 26.81 7.37
C GLN A 44 -3.32 26.28 8.79
N SER A 45 -4.55 26.35 9.31
CA SER A 45 -4.88 25.83 10.65
C SER A 45 -4.75 24.30 10.75
N ILE A 46 -5.03 23.57 9.67
CA ILE A 46 -4.96 22.10 9.62
C ILE A 46 -3.51 21.61 9.48
N TYR A 47 -2.75 22.21 8.58
CA TYR A 47 -1.41 21.71 8.21
C TYR A 47 -0.27 22.45 8.89
N GLY A 48 -0.53 23.59 9.53
CA GLY A 48 0.44 24.42 10.25
C GLY A 48 0.86 25.67 9.48
N ASP A 49 1.42 26.63 10.21
CA ASP A 49 1.67 28.00 9.73
C ASP A 49 2.62 28.06 8.51
N ASP A 50 3.59 27.15 8.44
CA ASP A 50 4.61 27.10 7.37
C ASP A 50 4.25 26.18 6.19
N ALA A 51 3.08 25.51 6.26
CA ALA A 51 2.67 24.50 5.30
C ALA A 51 2.15 25.10 3.99
N VAL A 52 1.55 26.29 4.03
CA VAL A 52 0.98 26.96 2.86
C VAL A 52 1.89 28.12 2.45
N ARG A 53 2.26 28.20 1.17
CA ARG A 53 3.19 29.21 0.65
C ARG A 53 2.74 29.76 -0.68
N ILE A 54 2.76 31.08 -0.85
CA ILE A 54 2.36 31.71 -2.12
C ILE A 54 3.32 31.29 -3.24
N TRP A 55 2.75 30.81 -4.35
CA TRP A 55 3.54 30.37 -5.49
C TRP A 55 3.83 31.54 -6.42
N HIS A 56 5.12 31.80 -6.62
CA HIS A 56 5.59 32.81 -7.54
C HIS A 56 6.16 32.13 -8.79
N PRO A 57 5.69 32.50 -10.00
CA PRO A 57 6.31 32.02 -11.22
C PRO A 57 7.80 32.41 -11.23
N PRO A 58 8.71 31.55 -11.70
CA PRO A 58 10.10 31.95 -11.89
C PRO A 58 10.13 33.15 -12.85
N ALA A 59 10.76 34.24 -12.41
CA ALA A 59 10.87 35.48 -13.18
C ALA A 59 11.39 35.16 -14.58
N LYS A 60 10.55 35.36 -15.61
CA LYS A 60 10.99 35.24 -17.00
C LYS A 60 12.06 36.31 -17.23
N GLU A 61 13.28 35.92 -17.59
CA GLU A 61 14.24 36.84 -18.19
C GLU A 61 13.57 37.50 -19.40
N THR A 62 13.24 38.77 -19.24
CA THR A 62 12.45 39.52 -20.22
C THR A 62 13.30 39.83 -21.45
N ASN A 63 12.95 39.23 -22.59
CA ASN A 63 13.17 39.86 -23.89
C ASN A 63 11.85 39.85 -24.69
N HIS A 64 11.17 40.99 -24.61
CA HIS A 64 10.11 41.53 -25.49
C HIS A 64 9.07 40.60 -26.14
N ARG A 65 7.80 40.76 -25.71
CA ARG A 65 6.71 41.44 -26.46
C ARG A 65 5.42 41.44 -25.61
N PRO A 66 4.62 42.54 -25.59
CA PRO A 66 3.32 42.53 -24.97
C PRO A 66 2.37 41.79 -25.92
N HIS A 67 1.91 40.61 -25.54
CA HIS A 67 0.86 39.92 -26.25
C HIS A 67 -0.19 39.45 -25.25
N ASN A 68 -1.38 40.02 -25.44
CA ASN A 68 -2.71 39.68 -24.93
C ASN A 68 -2.82 39.16 -23.49
N GLY A 69 -3.61 39.89 -22.69
CA GLY A 69 -4.07 39.45 -21.37
C GLY A 69 -4.56 38.01 -21.41
N ASN A 70 -3.80 37.13 -20.76
CA ASN A 70 -4.13 35.74 -20.59
C ASN A 70 -4.77 35.62 -19.21
N ASN A 71 -5.91 34.93 -19.09
CA ASN A 71 -6.61 34.60 -17.83
C ASN A 71 -5.73 33.92 -16.75
N ASP A 72 -4.46 33.63 -17.05
CA ASP A 72 -3.47 33.11 -16.09
C ASP A 72 -3.12 34.09 -14.98
N ASP A 73 -3.33 35.40 -15.19
CA ASP A 73 -2.92 36.48 -14.26
C ASP A 73 -3.83 36.58 -13.02
N GLU A 74 -5.08 36.09 -13.12
CA GLU A 74 -6.05 36.09 -12.02
C GLU A 74 -6.16 34.74 -11.28
N THR A 75 -5.39 33.75 -11.71
CA THR A 75 -5.38 32.43 -11.06
C THR A 75 -4.57 32.50 -9.77
N VAL A 76 -5.22 32.25 -8.64
CA VAL A 76 -4.56 32.18 -7.33
C VAL A 76 -3.76 30.88 -7.28
N ARG A 77 -2.48 30.97 -6.91
CA ARG A 77 -1.57 29.81 -6.83
C ARG A 77 -0.80 29.81 -5.52
N TYR A 78 -0.79 28.66 -4.86
CA TYR A 78 0.00 28.44 -3.65
C TYR A 78 0.46 26.98 -3.56
N GLU A 79 1.59 26.76 -2.91
CA GLU A 79 2.11 25.44 -2.58
C GLU A 79 1.60 25.02 -1.20
N VAL A 80 1.26 23.74 -1.06
CA VAL A 80 0.97 23.11 0.23
C VAL A 80 1.99 21.99 0.46
N LEU A 81 2.67 22.03 1.60
CA LEU A 81 3.54 20.99 2.11
C LEU A 81 2.72 20.04 2.99
N LEU A 82 2.59 18.79 2.56
CA LEU A 82 1.84 17.76 3.27
C LEU A 82 2.80 16.68 3.76
N SER A 83 2.72 16.32 5.04
CA SER A 83 3.39 15.12 5.57
C SER A 83 2.54 13.88 5.34
N LEU A 84 3.18 12.78 4.94
CA LEU A 84 2.52 11.48 4.86
C LEU A 84 2.03 11.06 6.26
N PRO A 85 0.94 10.28 6.36
CA PRO A 85 0.46 9.78 7.63
C PRO A 85 1.43 8.74 8.23
N SER A 86 1.26 8.42 9.52
CA SER A 86 1.97 7.33 10.18
C SER A 86 1.91 6.04 9.35
N PRO A 87 3.03 5.31 9.20
CA PRO A 87 4.31 5.48 9.92
C PRO A 87 5.34 6.40 9.21
N HIS A 88 4.93 7.21 8.24
CA HIS A 88 5.82 7.94 7.31
C HIS A 88 5.80 9.46 7.50
N GLU A 89 5.59 9.93 8.73
CA GLU A 89 5.40 11.36 9.07
C GLU A 89 6.61 12.24 8.75
N ASP A 90 7.80 11.64 8.59
CA ASP A 90 9.05 12.30 8.20
C ASP A 90 9.14 12.61 6.71
N ILE A 91 8.23 12.05 5.89
CA ILE A 91 8.20 12.25 4.45
C ILE A 91 7.16 13.31 4.13
N SER A 92 7.56 14.33 3.36
CA SER A 92 6.65 15.39 2.92
C SER A 92 6.58 15.50 1.40
N VAL A 93 5.39 15.85 0.91
CA VAL A 93 5.12 16.12 -0.51
C VAL A 93 4.67 17.56 -0.69
N ARG A 94 5.09 18.19 -1.80
CA ARG A 94 4.65 19.53 -2.19
C ARG A 94 3.63 19.45 -3.29
N VAL A 95 2.50 20.11 -3.09
CA VAL A 95 1.38 20.18 -4.04
C VAL A 95 1.16 21.64 -4.41
N LEU A 96 1.19 21.94 -5.71
CA LEU A 96 0.74 23.22 -6.24
C LEU A 96 -0.79 23.18 -6.35
N VAL A 97 -1.45 24.12 -5.69
CA VAL A 97 -2.86 24.40 -5.82
C VAL A 97 -3.02 25.58 -6.77
N SER A 98 -3.82 25.41 -7.82
CA SER A 98 -4.20 26.48 -8.74
C SER A 98 -5.72 26.65 -8.70
N LEU A 99 -6.17 27.83 -8.29
CA LEU A 99 -7.58 28.19 -8.19
C LEU A 99 -7.94 29.11 -9.36
N PRO A 100 -8.75 28.64 -10.33
CA PRO A 100 -9.23 29.48 -11.41
C PRO A 100 -9.99 30.72 -10.90
N PRO A 101 -10.13 31.78 -11.71
CA PRO A 101 -10.94 32.94 -11.35
C PRO A 101 -12.39 32.62 -11.02
N THR A 102 -12.90 31.52 -11.57
CA THR A 102 -14.27 31.05 -11.43
C THR A 102 -14.49 30.05 -10.28
N TYR A 103 -13.46 29.74 -9.48
CA TYR A 103 -13.60 28.90 -8.28
C TYR A 103 -14.06 29.73 -7.07
N PRO A 104 -15.01 29.25 -6.24
CA PRO A 104 -15.69 27.95 -6.29
C PRO A 104 -17.00 27.93 -7.11
N ALA A 105 -17.32 28.98 -7.85
CA ALA A 105 -18.62 29.11 -8.51
C ALA A 105 -18.85 28.08 -9.63
N SER A 106 -17.90 27.87 -10.55
CA SER A 106 -18.17 27.05 -11.76
C SER A 106 -17.00 26.20 -12.26
N THR A 107 -15.82 26.28 -11.64
CA THR A 107 -14.67 25.47 -12.05
C THR A 107 -13.93 24.98 -10.82
N PRO A 108 -13.59 23.67 -10.72
CA PRO A 108 -12.85 23.14 -9.59
C PRO A 108 -11.37 23.59 -9.61
N PRO A 109 -10.65 23.43 -8.50
CA PRO A 109 -9.21 23.63 -8.43
C PRO A 109 -8.46 22.67 -9.37
N GLN A 110 -7.20 23.00 -9.67
CA GLN A 110 -6.24 22.06 -10.22
C GLN A 110 -5.14 21.80 -9.19
N LEU A 111 -4.81 20.52 -8.97
CA LEU A 111 -3.74 20.09 -8.09
C LEU A 111 -2.60 19.49 -8.92
N GLN A 112 -1.37 19.82 -8.57
CA GLN A 112 -0.19 19.27 -9.23
C GLN A 112 0.87 18.91 -8.20
N LEU A 113 1.36 17.67 -8.26
CA LEU A 113 2.52 17.26 -7.46
C LEU A 113 3.78 17.97 -7.97
N LEU A 114 4.48 18.67 -7.07
CA LEU A 114 5.77 19.31 -7.35
C LEU A 114 6.95 18.42 -6.92
N SER A 115 6.76 17.59 -5.88
CA SER A 115 7.79 16.67 -5.40
C SER A 115 8.18 15.67 -6.50
N ARG A 116 9.45 15.73 -6.91
CA ARG A 116 10.05 14.76 -7.84
C ARG A 116 10.38 13.43 -7.17
N TYR A 117 10.51 13.44 -5.85
CA TYR A 117 10.78 12.29 -5.02
C TYR A 117 9.82 12.27 -3.83
N ILE A 118 9.40 11.08 -3.42
CA ILE A 118 8.66 10.81 -2.20
C ILE A 118 9.47 9.78 -1.43
N GLY A 119 10.03 10.19 -0.29
CA GLY A 119 11.08 9.43 0.39
C GLY A 119 12.26 9.13 -0.55
N ALA A 120 12.66 7.85 -0.63
CA ALA A 120 13.75 7.39 -1.49
C ALA A 120 13.39 7.25 -2.98
N PHE A 121 12.11 7.35 -3.35
CA PHE A 121 11.65 6.97 -4.69
C PHE A 121 11.29 8.17 -5.56
N GLY A 122 11.69 8.11 -6.83
CA GLY A 122 11.30 9.11 -7.83
C GLY A 122 9.84 8.94 -8.25
N ALA A 123 9.04 10.00 -8.10
CA ALA A 123 7.64 10.02 -8.52
C ALA A 123 7.54 9.80 -10.05
N ASP A 124 6.61 8.95 -10.47
CA ASP A 124 6.44 8.59 -11.88
C ASP A 124 5.29 9.33 -12.56
N ALA A 125 5.25 9.27 -13.90
CA ALA A 125 4.26 9.97 -14.71
C ALA A 125 2.81 9.55 -14.40
N ASN A 126 2.60 8.32 -13.92
CA ASN A 126 1.28 7.84 -13.55
C ASN A 126 0.79 8.54 -12.28
N LEU A 127 1.66 8.66 -11.26
CA LEU A 127 1.35 9.40 -10.04
C LEU A 127 1.04 10.86 -10.35
N PHE A 128 1.92 11.55 -11.10
CA PHE A 128 1.69 12.94 -11.52
C PHE A 128 0.35 13.10 -12.27
N GLY A 129 0.09 12.22 -13.24
CA GLY A 129 -1.15 12.27 -14.02
C GLY A 129 -2.39 11.98 -13.19
N SER A 130 -2.30 11.12 -12.16
CA SER A 130 -3.42 10.82 -11.28
C SER A 130 -3.80 12.01 -10.40
N ILE A 131 -2.80 12.74 -9.87
CA ILE A 131 -2.99 13.94 -9.05
C ILE A 131 -3.53 15.10 -9.90
N LEU A 132 -3.04 15.25 -11.14
CA LEU A 132 -3.56 16.27 -12.06
C LEU A 132 -5.05 16.08 -12.37
N ARG A 133 -5.56 14.84 -12.27
CA ARG A 133 -6.94 14.48 -12.58
C ARG A 133 -7.85 14.39 -11.34
N THR A 134 -7.43 14.91 -10.19
CA THR A 134 -8.17 14.77 -8.92
C THR A 134 -9.66 15.11 -9.05
N TYR A 135 -10.05 16.18 -9.73
CA TYR A 135 -11.49 16.58 -9.83
C TYR A 135 -12.19 16.18 -11.13
N ILE A 136 -11.51 15.45 -12.03
CA ILE A 136 -12.06 15.06 -13.34
C ILE A 136 -12.03 13.56 -13.58
N SER A 137 -11.46 12.78 -12.66
CA SER A 137 -11.44 11.33 -12.72
C SER A 137 -12.66 10.71 -12.05
N ILE A 138 -13.10 9.55 -12.54
CA ILE A 138 -14.17 8.73 -11.93
C ILE A 138 -13.83 8.33 -10.49
N ASN A 139 -12.55 8.12 -10.20
CA ASN A 139 -12.06 7.79 -8.85
C ASN A 139 -11.46 9.03 -8.17
N GLY A 140 -11.88 10.22 -8.59
CA GLY A 140 -11.45 11.51 -8.09
C GLY A 140 -12.28 12.01 -6.92
N VAL A 141 -12.12 13.29 -6.61
CA VAL A 141 -12.92 14.02 -5.62
C VAL A 141 -14.14 14.61 -6.31
N GLU A 142 -15.32 14.36 -5.76
CA GLU A 142 -16.55 15.01 -6.19
C GLU A 142 -16.55 16.47 -5.75
N TRP A 143 -17.01 17.36 -6.62
CA TRP A 143 -17.13 18.78 -6.34
C TRP A 143 -18.47 19.30 -6.85
N SER A 144 -19.06 20.22 -6.09
CA SER A 144 -20.30 20.92 -6.45
C SER A 144 -20.04 22.42 -6.62
N SER A 145 -20.77 23.01 -7.57
CA SER A 145 -20.88 24.48 -7.73
C SER A 145 -21.05 25.16 -6.39
N ASP A 146 -20.34 26.28 -6.21
CA ASP A 146 -20.39 27.15 -5.03
C ASP A 146 -19.86 26.50 -3.73
N SER A 147 -19.26 25.31 -3.81
CA SER A 147 -18.57 24.66 -2.70
C SER A 147 -17.07 24.71 -2.87
N VAL A 148 -16.39 25.00 -1.77
CA VAL A 148 -14.94 24.85 -1.66
C VAL A 148 -14.58 23.37 -1.45
N CYS A 149 -13.44 22.91 -1.96
CA CYS A 149 -13.07 21.48 -1.97
C CYS A 149 -11.56 21.18 -1.96
N VAL A 150 -10.69 22.19 -1.79
CA VAL A 150 -9.22 22.01 -1.80
C VAL A 150 -8.78 21.03 -0.73
N PHE A 151 -9.37 21.08 0.47
CA PHE A 151 -9.06 20.13 1.53
C PHE A 151 -9.27 18.67 1.09
N ASP A 152 -10.43 18.35 0.53
CA ASP A 152 -10.75 17.00 0.04
C ASP A 152 -9.79 16.59 -1.09
N GLY A 153 -9.46 17.53 -1.97
CA GLY A 153 -8.44 17.34 -3.00
C GLY A 153 -7.07 16.99 -2.44
N LEU A 154 -6.60 17.72 -1.42
CA LEU A 154 -5.31 17.48 -0.77
C LEU A 154 -5.28 16.14 -0.02
N GLN A 155 -6.38 15.77 0.65
CA GLN A 155 -6.52 14.45 1.27
C GLN A 155 -6.45 13.31 0.24
N ASN A 156 -7.12 13.48 -0.90
CA ASN A 156 -7.03 12.50 -1.99
C ASN A 156 -5.61 12.40 -2.58
N VAL A 157 -4.89 13.52 -2.67
CA VAL A 157 -3.47 13.51 -3.08
C VAL A 157 -2.62 12.76 -2.05
N LEU A 158 -2.85 13.01 -0.76
CA LEU A 158 -2.11 12.36 0.32
C LEU A 158 -2.30 10.83 0.31
N GLU A 159 -3.55 10.37 0.14
CA GLU A 159 -3.88 8.94 0.01
C GLU A 159 -3.14 8.30 -1.17
N ARG A 160 -3.15 8.95 -2.34
CA ARG A 160 -2.44 8.45 -3.54
C ARG A 160 -0.92 8.41 -3.35
N CYS A 161 -0.34 9.46 -2.78
CA CYS A 161 1.09 9.54 -2.52
C CYS A 161 1.52 8.47 -1.51
N THR A 162 0.74 8.24 -0.46
CA THR A 162 1.00 7.23 0.57
C THR A 162 0.95 5.84 -0.03
N GLY A 163 -0.14 5.48 -0.70
CA GLY A 163 -0.27 4.15 -1.31
C GLY A 163 0.78 3.89 -2.39
N TRP A 164 1.16 4.92 -3.17
CA TRP A 164 2.27 4.80 -4.13
C TRP A 164 3.61 4.58 -3.43
N TYR A 165 3.89 5.30 -2.34
CA TYR A 165 5.15 5.17 -1.60
C TYR A 165 5.29 3.80 -0.94
N GLU A 166 4.23 3.32 -0.27
CA GLU A 166 4.20 1.99 0.36
C GLU A 166 4.39 0.87 -0.66
N GLU A 167 3.81 1.01 -1.86
CA GLU A 167 4.03 0.07 -2.97
C GLU A 167 5.51 0.03 -3.39
N LYS A 168 6.17 1.19 -3.51
CA LYS A 168 7.59 1.25 -3.84
C LYS A 168 8.46 0.64 -2.74
N LEU A 169 8.14 0.91 -1.48
CA LEU A 169 8.84 0.34 -0.34
C LEU A 169 8.74 -1.19 -0.33
N SER A 170 7.55 -1.73 -0.60
CA SER A 170 7.34 -3.17 -0.77
C SER A 170 8.15 -3.73 -1.93
N ALA A 171 8.17 -3.04 -3.08
CA ALA A 171 8.92 -3.47 -4.27
C ALA A 171 10.44 -3.42 -4.07
N GLU A 172 10.97 -2.39 -3.39
CA GLU A 172 12.40 -2.28 -3.06
C GLU A 172 12.82 -3.36 -2.08
N LYS A 173 12.05 -3.57 -1.00
CA LYS A 173 12.29 -4.65 -0.04
C LYS A 173 12.27 -6.01 -0.73
N ALA A 174 11.35 -6.23 -1.66
CA ALA A 174 11.33 -7.44 -2.48
C ALA A 174 12.60 -7.55 -3.36
N GLY A 175 13.06 -6.45 -3.95
CA GLY A 175 14.25 -6.40 -4.79
C GLY A 175 15.57 -6.61 -4.04
N GLU A 176 15.73 -6.07 -2.83
CA GLU A 176 16.91 -6.27 -1.98
C GLU A 176 17.03 -7.72 -1.54
N LEU A 177 15.92 -8.32 -1.09
CA LEU A 177 15.87 -9.73 -0.71
C LEU A 177 16.19 -10.68 -1.87
N LEU A 178 15.88 -10.30 -3.12
CA LEU A 178 16.28 -11.06 -4.30
C LEU A 178 17.80 -11.00 -4.54
N ARG A 179 18.43 -9.85 -4.31
CA ARG A 179 19.89 -9.68 -4.47
C ARG A 179 20.67 -10.38 -3.37
N GLU A 180 20.13 -10.46 -2.15
CA GLU A 180 20.72 -11.22 -1.05
C GLU A 180 20.71 -12.73 -1.36
N ASP A 181 19.60 -13.26 -1.87
CA ASP A 181 19.52 -14.66 -2.33
C ASP A 181 20.53 -14.98 -3.44
N GLU A 182 20.67 -14.13 -4.45
CA GLU A 182 21.66 -14.33 -5.52
C GLU A 182 23.09 -14.36 -4.97
N ARG A 183 23.37 -13.59 -3.91
CA ARG A 183 24.66 -13.61 -3.21
C ARG A 183 24.84 -14.89 -2.39
N GLU A 184 23.82 -15.35 -1.67
CA GLU A 184 23.85 -16.61 -0.92
C GLU A 184 24.07 -17.82 -1.84
N ASP A 185 23.34 -17.89 -2.96
CA ASP A 185 23.49 -18.95 -3.97
C ASP A 185 24.86 -18.91 -4.64
N ALA A 186 25.38 -17.71 -4.96
CA ALA A 186 26.73 -17.55 -5.52
C ALA A 186 27.86 -17.89 -4.53
N ILE A 187 27.59 -17.85 -3.21
CA ILE A 187 28.50 -18.31 -2.17
C ILE A 187 28.41 -19.83 -2.03
N HIS A 188 27.21 -20.42 -1.99
CA HIS A 188 27.00 -21.87 -1.93
C HIS A 188 27.60 -22.62 -3.13
N THR A 189 27.46 -22.04 -4.34
CA THR A 189 28.00 -22.62 -5.57
C THR A 189 29.55 -22.57 -5.63
N ARG A 190 30.17 -21.61 -4.92
CA ARG A 190 31.63 -21.52 -4.77
C ARG A 190 32.19 -22.47 -3.72
N THR A 191 31.41 -22.85 -2.72
CA THR A 191 31.81 -23.87 -1.73
C THR A 191 31.61 -25.31 -2.19
N SER A 192 30.81 -25.56 -3.24
CA SER A 192 30.55 -26.90 -3.78
C SER A 192 31.43 -27.30 -4.99
N SER A 193 32.41 -26.49 -5.36
CA SER A 193 33.32 -26.76 -6.48
C SER A 193 34.79 -26.72 -6.06
N THR A 194 35.18 -27.62 -5.15
CA THR A 194 36.57 -28.09 -5.05
C THR A 194 36.64 -29.54 -5.54
N PRO A 195 37.43 -29.85 -6.58
CA PRO A 195 37.58 -31.24 -7.02
C PRO A 195 38.41 -32.03 -6.01
N THR A 196 37.84 -33.13 -5.58
CA THR A 196 38.43 -34.14 -4.70
C THR A 196 39.73 -34.68 -5.30
N THR A 197 40.86 -34.41 -4.66
CA THR A 197 42.06 -35.26 -4.77
C THR A 197 42.54 -35.60 -3.36
N LYS A 198 42.55 -36.90 -3.04
CA LYS A 198 42.92 -37.47 -1.74
C LYS A 198 44.36 -37.14 -1.35
N ALA A 199 44.61 -36.80 -0.08
CA ALA A 199 45.56 -37.50 0.82
C ALA A 199 45.65 -36.82 2.22
N GLN A 200 45.39 -37.65 3.24
CA GLN A 200 46.00 -37.79 4.58
C GLN A 200 46.40 -36.59 5.48
N ASP A 201 45.86 -36.70 6.70
CA ASP A 201 46.43 -36.55 8.05
C ASP A 201 46.88 -35.21 8.67
N SER A 202 46.54 -35.16 9.97
CA SER A 202 47.10 -34.44 11.12
C SER A 202 46.49 -33.09 11.53
N ASP A 203 45.79 -33.15 12.67
CA ASP A 203 45.89 -32.33 13.89
C ASP A 203 46.08 -30.82 13.75
N ASP A 204 45.10 -30.03 14.23
CA ASP A 204 45.34 -29.11 15.37
C ASP A 204 44.02 -28.56 15.97
N GLU A 205 44.10 -28.26 17.26
CA GLU A 205 43.04 -27.86 18.18
C GLU A 205 42.64 -26.35 18.12
N ASN A 206 41.32 -26.12 18.18
CA ASN A 206 40.60 -25.27 19.16
C ASN A 206 40.84 -23.74 19.27
N LEU A 207 39.83 -22.93 18.90
CA LEU A 207 39.17 -21.91 19.77
C LEU A 207 37.87 -21.36 19.11
N PRO A 208 36.83 -20.95 19.87
CA PRO A 208 35.44 -20.91 19.41
C PRO A 208 35.00 -19.54 18.90
N SER A 209 34.26 -19.52 17.79
CA SER A 209 33.37 -18.41 17.43
C SER A 209 31.93 -18.90 17.60
N SER A 210 31.19 -18.21 18.44
CA SER A 210 29.80 -18.42 18.78
C SER A 210 28.90 -18.37 17.54
N HIS A 211 28.60 -19.52 16.97
CA HIS A 211 27.45 -19.67 16.09
C HIS A 211 26.20 -19.82 16.96
N GLU A 212 25.49 -18.71 17.13
CA GLU A 212 24.10 -18.75 17.55
C GLU A 212 23.28 -19.62 16.58
N SER A 213 22.47 -20.44 17.20
CA SER A 213 21.67 -21.52 16.66
C SER A 213 20.80 -21.14 15.47
N LYS A 214 21.02 -21.80 14.32
CA LYS A 214 19.98 -21.98 13.30
C LYS A 214 18.93 -22.95 13.87
N THR A 215 17.80 -22.42 14.31
CA THR A 215 16.59 -23.20 14.61
C THR A 215 16.11 -23.89 13.32
N PRO A 216 15.68 -25.17 13.35
CA PRO A 216 15.19 -25.86 12.16
C PRO A 216 13.86 -25.25 11.65
N PRO A 217 13.50 -25.43 10.36
CA PRO A 217 12.29 -24.87 9.78
C PRO A 217 11.04 -25.39 10.51
N SER A 218 10.04 -24.51 10.74
CA SER A 218 8.80 -24.88 11.43
C SER A 218 8.07 -25.98 10.65
N ALA A 219 8.13 -27.21 11.17
CA ALA A 219 7.45 -28.34 10.57
C ALA A 219 5.93 -28.17 10.66
N ILE A 220 5.22 -28.47 9.56
CA ILE A 220 3.75 -28.54 9.55
C ILE A 220 3.30 -29.61 10.57
N PRO A 221 2.23 -29.36 11.36
CA PRO A 221 1.60 -30.42 12.15
C PRO A 221 1.29 -31.67 11.31
N ALA A 222 1.60 -32.85 11.84
CA ALA A 222 1.40 -34.11 11.11
C ALA A 222 -0.07 -34.28 10.68
N GLY A 223 -0.31 -34.47 9.38
CA GLY A 223 -1.64 -34.72 8.80
C GLY A 223 -2.31 -33.52 8.12
N ILE A 224 -1.73 -32.32 8.15
CA ILE A 224 -2.27 -31.18 7.40
C ILE A 224 -1.87 -31.26 5.94
N VAL A 225 -2.86 -31.23 5.05
CA VAL A 225 -2.68 -31.17 3.59
C VAL A 225 -3.12 -29.79 3.10
N ILE A 226 -2.20 -29.07 2.44
CA ILE A 226 -2.47 -27.75 1.86
C ILE A 226 -2.80 -27.91 0.38
N HIS A 227 -4.06 -27.66 0.03
CA HIS A 227 -4.54 -27.65 -1.35
C HIS A 227 -4.24 -26.30 -1.97
N THR A 228 -3.40 -26.26 -3.00
CA THR A 228 -3.02 -25.02 -3.71
C THR A 228 -3.69 -24.98 -5.08
N ALA A 229 -4.55 -23.99 -5.30
CA ALA A 229 -5.26 -23.81 -6.56
C ALA A 229 -4.36 -23.23 -7.65
N GLU A 230 -4.78 -23.38 -8.91
CA GLU A 230 -4.11 -22.74 -10.04
C GLU A 230 -4.12 -21.20 -9.89
N PRO A 231 -3.00 -20.51 -10.21
CA PRO A 231 -2.93 -19.06 -10.12
C PRO A 231 -3.90 -18.37 -11.08
N ILE A 232 -4.68 -17.43 -10.56
CA ILE A 232 -5.46 -16.49 -11.38
C ILE A 232 -4.54 -15.34 -11.75
N THR A 233 -4.48 -14.98 -13.04
CA THR A 233 -3.63 -13.87 -13.51
C THR A 233 -4.46 -12.77 -14.16
N ASP A 234 -4.19 -11.52 -13.79
CA ASP A 234 -4.81 -10.33 -14.38
C ASP A 234 -3.84 -9.15 -14.33
N ARG A 235 -3.60 -8.52 -15.49
CA ARG A 235 -2.65 -7.41 -15.66
C ARG A 235 -1.32 -7.65 -14.94
N LYS A 236 -0.75 -8.84 -15.16
CA LYS A 236 0.50 -9.36 -14.56
C LYS A 236 0.45 -9.59 -13.04
N SER A 237 -0.64 -9.22 -12.36
CA SER A 237 -0.84 -9.64 -10.97
C SER A 237 -1.26 -11.10 -10.96
N ALA A 238 -0.87 -11.83 -9.91
CA ALA A 238 -1.24 -13.22 -9.74
C ALA A 238 -1.86 -13.45 -8.35
N PHE A 239 -2.86 -14.31 -8.27
CA PHE A 239 -3.57 -14.66 -7.05
C PHE A 239 -3.56 -16.16 -6.89
N VAL A 240 -3.02 -16.64 -5.77
CA VAL A 240 -2.89 -18.07 -5.48
C VAL A 240 -3.65 -18.39 -4.20
N GLY A 241 -4.74 -19.13 -4.34
CA GLY A 241 -5.53 -19.60 -3.20
C GLY A 241 -4.98 -20.90 -2.64
N ARG A 242 -5.02 -21.03 -1.33
CA ARG A 242 -4.69 -22.24 -0.57
C ARG A 242 -5.77 -22.52 0.45
N ALA A 243 -6.09 -23.78 0.65
CA ALA A 243 -7.03 -24.23 1.68
C ALA A 243 -6.50 -25.48 2.36
N CYS A 244 -6.76 -25.60 3.66
CA CYS A 244 -6.42 -26.80 4.43
C CYS A 244 -7.44 -27.04 5.55
N GLN A 245 -7.61 -28.30 5.92
CA GLN A 245 -8.45 -28.68 7.03
C GLN A 245 -7.75 -28.35 8.35
N ILE A 246 -8.49 -27.76 9.29
CA ILE A 246 -8.03 -27.47 10.65
C ILE A 246 -8.99 -28.07 11.68
N SER A 247 -8.44 -28.63 12.75
CA SER A 247 -9.17 -29.24 13.86
C SER A 247 -9.09 -28.42 15.15
N ASN A 248 -8.10 -27.53 15.25
CA ASN A 248 -7.91 -26.65 16.38
C ASN A 248 -7.38 -25.26 15.93
N PRO A 249 -7.87 -24.16 16.51
CA PRO A 249 -7.31 -22.82 16.26
C PRO A 249 -5.78 -22.70 16.41
N SER A 250 -5.16 -23.49 17.29
CA SER A 250 -3.70 -23.48 17.50
C SER A 250 -2.89 -23.93 16.28
N GLU A 251 -3.52 -24.63 15.32
CA GLU A 251 -2.86 -25.08 14.09
C GLU A 251 -2.64 -23.91 13.11
N VAL A 252 -3.51 -22.89 13.12
CA VAL A 252 -3.46 -21.75 12.20
C VAL A 252 -2.10 -21.04 12.20
N PRO A 253 -1.55 -20.55 13.33
CA PRO A 253 -0.26 -19.86 13.33
C PRO A 253 0.90 -20.75 12.85
N LEU A 254 0.83 -22.07 13.07
CA LEU A 254 1.85 -23.02 12.60
C LEU A 254 1.82 -23.15 11.07
N ILE A 255 0.62 -23.21 10.48
CA ILE A 255 0.42 -23.29 9.03
C ILE A 255 0.85 -21.98 8.36
N LEU A 256 0.48 -20.83 8.93
CA LEU A 256 0.88 -19.52 8.43
C LEU A 256 2.40 -19.36 8.48
N SER A 257 3.03 -19.70 9.61
CA SER A 257 4.50 -19.70 9.75
C SER A 257 5.17 -20.62 8.72
N HIS A 258 4.61 -21.81 8.48
CA HIS A 258 5.14 -22.72 7.47
C HIS A 258 5.05 -22.12 6.06
N LEU A 259 3.93 -21.52 5.67
CA LEU A 259 3.81 -20.88 4.36
C LEU A 259 4.74 -19.67 4.24
N MET A 260 4.94 -18.91 5.31
CA MET A 260 5.90 -17.81 5.35
C MET A 260 7.36 -18.30 5.33
N SER A 261 7.63 -19.58 5.59
CA SER A 261 8.96 -20.17 5.37
C SER A 261 9.26 -20.40 3.88
N ASP A 262 8.23 -20.48 3.02
CA ASP A 262 8.41 -20.47 1.58
C ASP A 262 8.74 -19.04 1.13
N ARG A 263 10.00 -18.85 0.72
CA ARG A 263 10.52 -17.55 0.24
C ARG A 263 9.68 -16.96 -0.88
N ARG A 264 9.06 -17.77 -1.73
CA ARG A 264 8.24 -17.27 -2.84
C ARG A 264 6.94 -16.65 -2.34
N ILE A 265 6.33 -17.24 -1.32
CA ILE A 265 5.11 -16.72 -0.68
C ILE A 265 5.43 -15.47 0.15
N ALA A 266 6.47 -15.54 0.99
CA ALA A 266 6.87 -14.43 1.86
C ALA A 266 7.26 -13.15 1.09
N ARG A 267 7.59 -13.27 -0.20
CA ARG A 267 7.94 -12.16 -1.11
C ARG A 267 6.75 -11.55 -1.87
N ALA A 268 5.56 -12.13 -1.75
CA ALA A 268 4.39 -11.59 -2.43
C ALA A 268 4.01 -10.22 -1.85
N ALA A 269 3.23 -9.44 -2.59
CA ALA A 269 2.76 -8.13 -2.12
C ALA A 269 1.85 -8.27 -0.90
N HIS A 270 1.05 -9.33 -0.88
CA HIS A 270 0.27 -9.77 0.28
C HIS A 270 0.43 -11.29 0.42
N PRO A 271 1.41 -11.76 1.21
CA PRO A 271 1.75 -13.18 1.36
C PRO A 271 0.62 -14.10 1.82
N ILE A 272 -0.12 -13.70 2.86
CA ILE A 272 -0.97 -14.56 3.68
C ILE A 272 -2.29 -13.90 4.09
N ILE A 273 -2.98 -13.21 3.16
CA ILE A 273 -4.38 -12.79 3.37
C ILE A 273 -5.20 -14.03 3.76
N ASN A 274 -5.80 -14.07 4.94
CA ASN A 274 -6.39 -15.32 5.43
C ASN A 274 -7.70 -15.13 6.20
N ALA A 275 -8.47 -16.20 6.24
CA ALA A 275 -9.62 -16.35 7.11
C ALA A 275 -9.82 -17.82 7.47
N TRP A 276 -10.36 -18.10 8.65
CA TRP A 276 -10.62 -19.46 9.07
C TRP A 276 -11.83 -19.59 9.99
N ARG A 277 -12.38 -20.80 10.02
CA ARG A 277 -13.44 -21.20 10.94
C ARG A 277 -13.11 -22.60 11.46
N CYS A 278 -13.12 -22.79 12.77
CA CYS A 278 -12.80 -24.05 13.42
C CYS A 278 -13.83 -24.35 14.52
N GLN A 279 -14.47 -25.51 14.42
CA GLN A 279 -15.45 -25.96 15.41
C GLN A 279 -14.77 -26.92 16.40
N VAL A 280 -14.68 -26.50 17.65
CA VAL A 280 -14.14 -27.30 18.75
C VAL A 280 -15.28 -27.62 19.71
N GLY A 281 -15.80 -28.86 19.62
CA GLY A 281 -17.00 -29.27 20.34
C GLY A 281 -18.24 -28.50 19.86
N ALA A 282 -18.88 -27.77 20.77
CA ALA A 282 -20.06 -26.95 20.46
C ALA A 282 -19.74 -25.49 20.09
N LEU A 283 -18.47 -25.05 20.22
CA LEU A 283 -18.05 -23.68 19.98
C LEU A 283 -17.40 -23.55 18.60
N ILE A 284 -17.77 -22.50 17.87
CA ILE A 284 -17.14 -22.11 16.60
C ILE A 284 -16.20 -20.94 16.89
N HIS A 285 -14.92 -21.14 16.61
CA HIS A 285 -13.90 -20.10 16.58
C HIS A 285 -13.69 -19.65 15.15
N GLN A 286 -13.47 -18.36 14.93
CA GLN A 286 -13.21 -17.80 13.61
C GLN A 286 -12.40 -16.52 13.73
N ASP A 287 -11.54 -16.26 12.75
CA ASP A 287 -10.74 -15.04 12.67
C ASP A 287 -10.31 -14.78 11.22
N ASN A 288 -9.75 -13.60 10.95
CA ASN A 288 -9.23 -13.20 9.64
C ASN A 288 -8.15 -12.12 9.74
N ASP A 289 -7.33 -12.03 8.69
CA ASP A 289 -6.28 -11.03 8.54
C ASP A 289 -6.21 -10.56 7.07
N ASP A 290 -6.15 -9.23 6.90
CA ASP A 290 -6.06 -8.57 5.60
C ASP A 290 -4.63 -8.61 5.03
N ASP A 291 -3.59 -8.78 5.86
CA ASP A 291 -2.18 -8.77 5.45
C ASP A 291 -1.81 -7.59 4.53
N GLY A 292 -2.25 -6.38 4.93
CA GLY A 292 -2.05 -5.14 4.18
C GLY A 292 -2.95 -4.96 2.95
N GLU A 293 -3.76 -5.95 2.56
CA GLU A 293 -4.79 -5.83 1.53
C GLU A 293 -6.14 -5.48 2.18
N THR A 294 -6.35 -4.19 2.47
CA THR A 294 -7.50 -3.70 3.23
C THR A 294 -8.84 -4.31 2.77
N ALA A 295 -9.60 -4.83 3.74
CA ALA A 295 -10.89 -5.50 3.63
C ALA A 295 -10.88 -6.89 2.97
N ALA A 296 -9.74 -7.47 2.62
CA ALA A 296 -9.70 -8.79 1.97
C ALA A 296 -9.95 -9.96 2.92
N GLY A 297 -9.34 -9.98 4.10
CA GLY A 297 -9.55 -10.98 5.16
C GLY A 297 -11.01 -11.04 5.60
N GLY A 298 -11.64 -9.90 5.85
CA GLY A 298 -13.06 -9.82 6.19
C GLY A 298 -13.97 -10.38 5.08
N ARG A 299 -13.63 -10.16 3.81
CA ARG A 299 -14.33 -10.74 2.65
C ARG A 299 -14.16 -12.25 2.58
N LEU A 300 -12.97 -12.77 2.87
CA LEU A 300 -12.72 -14.21 2.95
C LEU A 300 -13.49 -14.86 4.12
N ALA A 301 -13.56 -14.20 5.27
CA ALA A 301 -14.35 -14.67 6.41
C ALA A 301 -15.85 -14.74 6.05
N HIS A 302 -16.38 -13.69 5.43
CA HIS A 302 -17.75 -13.67 4.94
C HIS A 302 -17.99 -14.76 3.88
N LEU A 303 -17.02 -15.01 2.99
CA LEU A 303 -17.07 -16.11 2.02
C LEU A 303 -17.23 -17.47 2.71
N LEU A 304 -16.43 -17.77 3.73
CA LEU A 304 -16.56 -19.02 4.50
C LEU A 304 -17.93 -19.12 5.19
N GLN A 305 -18.48 -17.99 5.63
CA GLN A 305 -19.79 -17.94 6.27
C GLN A 305 -20.95 -18.23 5.33
N ILE A 306 -20.97 -17.61 4.14
CA ILE A 306 -22.03 -17.87 3.15
C ILE A 306 -21.96 -19.28 2.56
N LEU A 307 -20.77 -19.89 2.54
CA LEU A 307 -20.57 -21.27 2.09
C LEU A 307 -20.79 -22.30 3.20
N GLU A 308 -21.03 -21.84 4.44
CA GLU A 308 -21.21 -22.68 5.64
C GLU A 308 -20.07 -23.69 5.86
N VAL A 309 -18.84 -23.32 5.48
CA VAL A 309 -17.67 -24.18 5.60
C VAL A 309 -17.02 -23.95 6.97
N ASN A 310 -16.95 -25.01 7.77
CA ASN A 310 -16.24 -25.04 9.05
C ASN A 310 -15.04 -25.98 8.98
N ASN A 311 -14.12 -25.84 9.94
CA ASN A 311 -12.90 -26.64 10.07
C ASN A 311 -11.92 -26.44 8.91
N VAL A 312 -11.83 -25.21 8.40
CA VAL A 312 -10.99 -24.85 7.26
C VAL A 312 -10.29 -23.51 7.50
N LEU A 313 -9.03 -23.45 7.07
CA LEU A 313 -8.25 -22.23 6.89
C LEU A 313 -8.09 -21.99 5.37
N VAL A 314 -8.45 -20.78 4.92
CA VAL A 314 -8.22 -20.33 3.55
C VAL A 314 -7.22 -19.17 3.55
N ILE A 315 -6.28 -19.21 2.60
CA ILE A 315 -5.17 -18.26 2.51
C ILE A 315 -5.03 -17.87 1.04
N VAL A 316 -4.89 -16.59 0.74
CA VAL A 316 -4.67 -16.09 -0.60
C VAL A 316 -3.38 -15.28 -0.63
N THR A 317 -2.47 -15.69 -1.50
CA THR A 317 -1.25 -14.94 -1.79
C THR A 317 -1.49 -14.07 -3.02
N ARG A 318 -1.25 -12.75 -2.92
CA ARG A 318 -1.31 -11.82 -4.05
C ARG A 318 0.09 -11.35 -4.45
N TYR A 319 0.44 -11.60 -5.69
CA TYR A 319 1.62 -11.03 -6.36
C TYR A 319 1.20 -9.82 -7.17
N PHE A 320 1.86 -8.67 -6.96
CA PHE A 320 1.54 -7.44 -7.67
C PHE A 320 2.20 -7.40 -9.06
N GLY A 321 1.41 -7.02 -10.07
CA GLY A 321 1.82 -6.99 -11.47
C GLY A 321 2.32 -5.65 -12.02
N GLY A 322 2.39 -4.60 -11.19
CA GLY A 322 2.72 -3.25 -11.64
C GLY A 322 1.53 -2.40 -12.11
N VAL A 323 0.30 -2.90 -11.96
CA VAL A 323 -0.94 -2.21 -12.36
C VAL A 323 -2.00 -2.33 -11.28
N HIS A 324 -2.57 -1.21 -10.85
CA HIS A 324 -3.70 -1.23 -9.91
C HIS A 324 -4.94 -1.87 -10.56
N LEU A 325 -5.44 -2.90 -9.91
CA LEU A 325 -6.67 -3.59 -10.29
C LEU A 325 -7.93 -2.94 -9.70
N GLY A 326 -7.77 -1.98 -8.77
CA GLY A 326 -8.91 -1.36 -8.09
C GLY A 326 -9.81 -2.42 -7.45
N PRO A 327 -11.14 -2.29 -7.51
CA PRO A 327 -12.07 -3.27 -6.94
C PRO A 327 -11.98 -4.69 -7.55
N ASP A 328 -11.44 -4.84 -8.77
CA ASP A 328 -11.40 -6.14 -9.45
C ASP A 328 -10.49 -7.15 -8.73
N ARG A 329 -9.48 -6.68 -7.99
CA ARG A 329 -8.61 -7.55 -7.18
C ARG A 329 -9.40 -8.40 -6.18
N PHE A 330 -10.47 -7.86 -5.60
CA PHE A 330 -11.30 -8.59 -4.65
C PHE A 330 -12.12 -9.69 -5.30
N LYS A 331 -12.46 -9.58 -6.59
CA LYS A 331 -13.08 -10.66 -7.35
C LYS A 331 -12.09 -11.83 -7.48
N HIS A 332 -10.84 -11.54 -7.81
CA HIS A 332 -9.78 -12.54 -7.94
C HIS A 332 -9.40 -13.18 -6.60
N ILE A 333 -9.33 -12.41 -5.51
CA ILE A 333 -9.09 -12.95 -4.16
C ILE A 333 -10.20 -13.94 -3.77
N ASN A 334 -11.46 -13.54 -3.93
CA ASN A 334 -12.59 -14.42 -3.63
C ASN A 334 -12.64 -15.66 -4.54
N GLN A 335 -12.29 -15.50 -5.82
CA GLN A 335 -12.27 -16.62 -6.75
C GLN A 335 -11.12 -17.58 -6.45
N ALA A 336 -9.92 -17.09 -6.15
CA ALA A 336 -8.77 -17.91 -5.78
C ALA A 336 -9.06 -18.72 -4.51
N ALA A 337 -9.69 -18.08 -3.51
CA ALA A 337 -10.16 -18.76 -2.30
C ALA A 337 -11.18 -19.87 -2.61
N ARG A 338 -12.20 -19.59 -3.45
CA ARG A 338 -13.16 -20.63 -3.88
C ARG A 338 -12.51 -21.80 -4.60
N ASN A 339 -11.60 -21.53 -5.55
CA ASN A 339 -10.90 -22.57 -6.30
C ASN A 339 -10.11 -23.48 -5.35
N ALA A 340 -9.50 -22.92 -4.31
CA ALA A 340 -8.77 -23.70 -3.31
C ALA A 340 -9.71 -24.54 -2.42
N LEU A 341 -10.86 -23.97 -2.04
CA LEU A 341 -11.88 -24.68 -1.27
C LEU A 341 -12.48 -25.86 -2.07
N GLU A 342 -12.76 -25.65 -3.35
CA GLU A 342 -13.25 -26.66 -4.28
C GLU A 342 -12.21 -27.77 -4.48
N LEU A 343 -10.95 -27.40 -4.74
CA LEU A 343 -9.85 -28.35 -4.90
C LEU A 343 -9.62 -29.20 -3.64
N GLY A 344 -9.86 -28.64 -2.46
CA GLY A 344 -9.81 -29.36 -1.19
C GLY A 344 -11.05 -30.18 -0.86
N GLY A 345 -12.07 -30.17 -1.71
CA GLY A 345 -13.33 -30.89 -1.48
C GLY A 345 -14.18 -30.31 -0.34
N PHE A 346 -13.92 -29.06 0.08
CA PHE A 346 -14.60 -28.44 1.21
C PHE A 346 -16.01 -27.92 0.87
N LEU A 347 -16.33 -27.81 -0.42
CA LEU A 347 -17.62 -27.31 -0.90
C LEU A 347 -18.68 -28.42 -1.10
N ASP A 348 -18.25 -29.68 -1.19
CA ASP A 348 -19.11 -30.82 -1.56
C ASP A 348 -19.91 -31.43 -0.39
N ALA A 349 -19.69 -30.94 0.84
CA ALA A 349 -20.34 -31.46 2.04
C ALA A 349 -21.85 -31.13 2.13
N ALA A 350 -22.37 -30.25 1.28
CA ALA A 350 -23.77 -29.85 1.28
C ALA A 350 -24.70 -30.83 0.53
N ASP A 351 -24.21 -31.55 -0.49
CA ASP A 351 -25.07 -32.36 -1.36
C ASP A 351 -25.27 -33.82 -0.91
N THR A 352 -24.38 -34.35 -0.06
CA THR A 352 -24.48 -35.75 0.41
C THR A 352 -25.52 -35.97 1.52
N LYS A 353 -26.03 -34.92 2.17
CA LYS A 353 -27.05 -35.04 3.22
C LYS A 353 -28.51 -35.03 2.72
N LYS A 354 -28.77 -34.80 1.43
CA LYS A 354 -30.16 -34.71 0.89
C LYS A 354 -30.72 -35.98 0.25
N ASN A 355 -29.95 -37.07 0.10
CA ASN A 355 -30.40 -38.24 -0.67
C ASN A 355 -30.38 -39.60 0.04
N THR A 356 -30.61 -39.63 1.36
CA THR A 356 -30.90 -40.88 2.08
C THR A 356 -32.23 -40.76 2.84
N GLY A 357 -33.36 -40.87 2.13
CA GLY A 357 -34.65 -40.79 2.80
C GLY A 357 -35.89 -40.86 1.92
N ARG A 358 -35.95 -41.76 0.94
CA ARG A 358 -37.27 -42.15 0.38
C ARG A 358 -37.31 -43.57 -0.19
N GLY A 359 -37.15 -44.54 0.72
CA GLY A 359 -37.58 -45.93 0.52
C GLY A 359 -38.96 -46.19 1.16
N LYS A 360 -39.96 -46.39 0.29
CA LYS A 360 -41.24 -47.13 0.39
C LYS A 360 -41.93 -47.42 1.76
N LYS A 361 -43.22 -47.07 1.82
CA LYS A 361 -44.43 -47.89 2.16
C LYS A 361 -45.64 -46.93 2.06
N HIS A 362 -46.79 -47.23 1.47
CA HIS A 362 -47.56 -48.47 1.35
C HIS A 362 -48.21 -48.62 -0.03
#